data_AF-A0A366FP87-F1
#
_entry.id   AF-A0A366FP87-F1
#
_cell.length_a   1.000
_cell.length_b   1.000
_cell.length_c   1.000
_cell.angle_alpha   90.00
_cell.angle_beta   90.00
_cell.angle_gamma   90.00
#
_symmetry.space_group_name_H-M   'P 1'
#
loop_
_entity.id
_entity.type
_entity.pdbx_description
1 polymer ?
#
loop_
_entity_poly.entity_id
_entity_poly.type
_entity_poly.pdbx_seq_one_letter_code
_entity_poly.pdbx_strand_id
1 'polypeptide(L)'
;MTGLSKNDGSMFVRKALGQQLISRDTALAICRMVVTDIRGAAEAKAQEPFVVDDAGDAWRIQGSVVLKPDAVPGDPSPAKMLITKFDGTILSYFD
;
A
#
# COMPACT_ATOMS: atom_id res chain seq x y z
N MET A 1 -23.92 16.53 8.01
CA MET A 1 -24.38 15.17 8.37
C MET A 1 -23.17 14.37 8.80
N THR A 2 -22.91 14.26 10.11
CA THR A 2 -21.87 13.39 10.65
C THR A 2 -22.43 11.98 10.70
N GLY A 3 -22.14 11.17 9.69
CA GLY A 3 -22.44 9.74 9.74
C GLY A 3 -21.65 9.13 10.88
N LEU A 4 -22.32 8.78 11.99
CA LEU A 4 -21.77 7.83 12.94
C LEU A 4 -21.51 6.55 12.16
N SER A 5 -20.25 6.26 11.82
CA SER A 5 -19.88 4.91 11.43
C SER A 5 -20.17 4.04 12.65
N LYS A 6 -21.31 3.34 12.64
CA LYS A 6 -21.51 2.22 13.55
C LYS A 6 -20.41 1.24 13.18
N ASN A 7 -19.37 1.16 14.01
CA ASN A 7 -18.37 0.12 13.90
C ASN A 7 -19.12 -1.20 13.97
N ASP A 8 -19.20 -1.90 12.85
CA ASP A 8 -19.83 -3.20 12.78
C ASP A 8 -19.05 -4.14 13.71
N GLY A 9 -19.67 -4.53 14.83
CA GLY A 9 -19.03 -5.37 15.85
C GLY A 9 -18.55 -6.70 15.27
N SER A 10 -19.19 -7.19 14.20
CA SER A 10 -18.73 -8.39 13.50
C SER A 10 -17.37 -8.18 12.83
N MET A 11 -17.10 -6.99 12.29
CA MET A 11 -15.81 -6.65 11.68
C MET A 11 -14.70 -6.53 12.73
N PHE A 12 -15.02 -5.99 13.91
CA PHE A 12 -14.06 -5.95 15.02
C PHE A 12 -13.64 -7.35 15.47
N VAL A 13 -14.61 -8.26 15.63
CA VAL A 13 -14.33 -9.66 16.00
C VAL A 13 -13.50 -10.35 14.92
N ARG A 14 -13.84 -10.18 13.63
CA ARG A 14 -13.08 -10.78 12.52
C ARG A 14 -11.62 -10.29 12.48
N LYS A 15 -11.39 -9.00 12.72
CA LYS A 15 -10.04 -8.43 12.82
C LYS A 15 -9.27 -9.03 14.00
N ALA A 16 -9.91 -9.14 15.17
CA ALA A 16 -9.31 -9.74 16.37
C ALA A 16 -8.97 -11.24 16.18
N LEU A 17 -9.71 -11.95 15.33
CA LEU A 17 -9.43 -13.33 14.92
C LEU A 17 -8.34 -13.45 13.84
N GLY A 18 -7.71 -12.34 13.42
CA GLY A 18 -6.65 -12.34 12.42
C GLY A 18 -7.15 -12.61 10.99
N GLN A 19 -8.44 -12.39 10.72
CA GLN A 19 -8.96 -12.58 9.37
C GLN A 19 -8.25 -11.65 8.37
N GLN A 20 -7.95 -12.17 7.18
CA GLN A 20 -7.36 -11.40 6.08
C GLN A 20 -8.37 -11.35 4.93
N LEU A 21 -8.77 -10.14 4.52
CA LEU A 21 -9.69 -9.95 3.38
C LEU A 21 -8.94 -9.49 2.12
N ILE A 22 -7.77 -8.87 2.30
CA ILE A 22 -6.95 -8.34 1.22
C ILE A 22 -5.84 -9.34 0.93
N SER A 23 -5.89 -9.93 -0.25
CA SER A 23 -4.82 -10.77 -0.77
C SER A 23 -3.60 -9.94 -1.18
N ARG A 24 -2.47 -10.63 -1.37
CA ARG A 24 -1.24 -10.04 -1.92
C ARG A 24 -1.50 -9.31 -3.25
N ASP A 25 -2.27 -9.92 -4.15
CA ASP A 25 -2.54 -9.37 -5.48
C ASP A 25 -3.47 -8.16 -5.43
N THR A 26 -4.46 -8.18 -4.52
CA THR A 26 -5.33 -7.02 -4.30
C THR A 26 -4.53 -5.84 -3.74
N ALA A 27 -3.65 -6.08 -2.77
CA ALA A 27 -2.77 -5.04 -2.23
C ALA A 27 -1.85 -4.44 -3.31
N LEU A 28 -1.29 -5.28 -4.17
CA LEU A 28 -0.50 -4.83 -5.31
C LEU A 28 -1.30 -3.98 -6.30
N ALA A 29 -2.54 -4.37 -6.60
CA ALA A 29 -3.42 -3.59 -7.47
C ALA A 29 -3.76 -2.21 -6.87
N ILE A 30 -4.05 -2.15 -5.57
CA ILE A 30 -4.27 -0.88 -4.84
C ILE A 30 -3.02 -0.01 -4.92
N CYS A 31 -1.83 -0.57 -4.69
CA CYS A 31 -0.58 0.17 -4.77
C CYS A 31 -0.36 0.77 -6.16
N ARG A 32 -0.52 -0.02 -7.23
CA ARG A 32 -0.41 0.46 -8.61
C ARG A 32 -1.36 1.59 -8.93
N MET A 33 -2.62 1.48 -8.48
CA MET A 33 -3.62 2.52 -8.64
C MET A 33 -3.17 3.82 -7.97
N VAL A 34 -2.80 3.76 -6.69
CA VAL A 34 -2.39 4.95 -5.91
C VAL A 34 -1.10 5.57 -6.45
N VAL A 35 -0.11 4.76 -6.83
CA VAL A 35 1.13 5.27 -7.44
C VAL A 35 0.85 5.95 -8.78
N THR A 36 -0.01 5.36 -9.61
CA THR A 36 -0.41 5.94 -10.89
C THR A 36 -1.16 7.27 -10.70
N ASP A 37 -2.06 7.33 -9.73
CA ASP A 37 -2.85 8.54 -9.45
C ASP A 37 -1.98 9.70 -8.95
N ILE A 38 -0.94 9.41 -8.15
CA ILE A 38 -0.13 10.44 -7.51
C ILE A 38 1.11 10.83 -8.32
N ARG A 39 1.81 9.83 -8.90
CA ARG A 39 3.07 10.04 -9.63
C ARG A 39 2.91 9.99 -11.15
N GLY A 40 1.74 9.60 -11.63
CA GLY A 40 1.46 9.41 -13.05
C GLY A 40 1.92 8.06 -13.59
N ALA A 41 1.36 7.69 -14.75
CA ALA A 41 1.56 6.37 -15.35
C ALA A 41 3.02 6.07 -15.73
N ALA A 42 3.79 7.09 -16.14
CA ALA A 42 5.19 6.92 -16.54
C ALA A 42 6.06 6.53 -15.34
N GLU A 43 5.94 7.24 -14.21
CA GLU A 43 6.66 6.89 -13.00
C GLU A 43 6.17 5.58 -12.39
N ALA A 44 4.86 5.33 -12.38
CA ALA A 44 4.31 4.06 -11.89
C ALA A 44 4.89 2.85 -12.64
N LYS A 45 5.04 2.97 -13.97
CA LYS A 45 5.67 1.93 -14.79
C LYS A 45 7.15 1.72 -14.44
N ALA A 46 7.87 2.79 -14.07
CA ALA A 46 9.27 2.72 -13.69
C ALA A 46 9.49 2.00 -12.34
N GLN A 47 8.45 1.88 -11.50
CA GLN A 47 8.51 1.17 -10.22
C GLN A 47 8.42 -0.36 -10.36
N GLU A 48 8.10 -0.88 -11.55
CA GLU A 48 8.00 -2.32 -11.76
C GLU A 48 9.38 -3.00 -11.87
N PRO A 49 9.53 -4.25 -11.39
CA PRO A 49 8.53 -5.02 -10.66
C PRO A 49 8.39 -4.57 -9.21
N PHE A 50 7.15 -4.48 -8.71
CA PHE A 50 6.92 -4.33 -7.28
C PHE A 50 7.20 -5.64 -6.53
N VAL A 51 7.86 -5.52 -5.39
CA VAL A 51 7.99 -6.58 -4.40
C VAL A 51 6.88 -6.40 -3.37
N VAL A 52 6.22 -7.51 -3.01
CA VAL A 52 5.19 -7.54 -1.97
C VAL A 52 5.55 -8.60 -0.95
N ASP A 53 5.80 -8.13 0.27
CA ASP A 53 6.24 -8.92 1.41
C ASP A 53 5.16 -8.95 2.49
N ASP A 54 5.14 -10.06 3.22
CA ASP A 54 4.33 -10.19 4.43
C ASP A 54 4.95 -9.38 5.58
N ALA A 55 4.19 -8.44 6.14
CA ALA A 55 4.58 -7.61 7.27
C ALA A 55 3.60 -7.76 8.45
N GLY A 56 3.17 -8.99 8.74
CA GLY A 56 2.24 -9.30 9.84
C GLY A 56 0.81 -8.97 9.45
N ASP A 57 0.24 -7.92 10.05
CA ASP A 57 -1.14 -7.47 9.77
C ASP A 57 -1.27 -6.64 8.50
N ALA A 58 -0.16 -6.44 7.78
CA ALA A 58 -0.10 -5.65 6.57
C ALA A 58 0.74 -6.31 5.46
N TRP A 59 0.48 -5.88 4.23
CA TRP A 59 1.34 -6.09 3.08
C TRP A 59 2.30 -4.90 2.96
N ARG A 60 3.61 -5.17 2.93
CA ARG A 60 4.63 -4.17 2.59
C ARG A 60 4.92 -4.28 1.10
N ILE A 61 4.80 -3.16 0.39
CA ILE A 61 5.00 -3.09 -1.05
C ILE A 61 6.13 -2.10 -1.35
N GLN A 62 7.08 -2.50 -2.18
CA GLN A 62 8.23 -1.69 -2.56
C GLN A 62 8.49 -1.75 -4.07
N GLY A 63 8.66 -0.60 -4.70
CA GLY A 63 9.06 -0.48 -6.11
C GLY A 63 10.54 -0.77 -6.34
N SER A 64 10.88 -1.10 -7.58
CA SER A 64 12.22 -1.54 -8.00
C SER A 64 13.24 -0.40 -8.19
N VAL A 65 12.78 0.86 -8.19
CA VAL A 65 13.66 2.02 -8.45
C VAL A 65 14.77 2.08 -7.41
N VAL A 66 16.02 2.04 -7.87
CA VAL A 66 17.19 2.17 -7.01
C VAL A 66 17.49 3.64 -6.81
N LEU A 67 17.55 4.06 -5.54
CA LEU A 67 17.96 5.42 -5.20
C LEU A 67 19.43 5.62 -5.61
N LYS A 68 19.72 6.70 -6.33
CA LYS A 68 21.11 7.04 -6.64
C LYS A 68 21.81 7.56 -5.37
N PRO A 69 23.13 7.32 -5.21
CA PRO A 69 23.89 7.82 -4.05
C PRO A 69 23.86 9.35 -3.89
N ASP A 70 23.69 10.07 -5.00
CA ASP A 70 23.65 11.53 -5.12
C ASP A 70 22.23 12.07 -5.36
N ALA A 71 21.20 11.29 -5.00
CA ALA A 71 19.82 11.66 -5.26
C ALA A 71 19.46 13.02 -4.61
N VAL A 72 18.89 13.91 -5.43
CA VAL A 72 18.38 15.23 -5.00
C VAL A 72 16.85 15.22 -4.93
N PRO A 73 16.23 16.19 -4.23
CA PRO A 73 14.77 16.32 -4.23
C PRO A 73 14.21 16.39 -5.66
N GLY A 74 13.31 15.46 -5.98
CA GLY A 74 12.75 15.30 -7.33
C GLY A 74 13.32 14.11 -8.10
N ASP A 75 14.40 13.47 -7.62
CA ASP A 75 14.87 12.23 -8.21
C ASP A 75 13.90 11.07 -7.94
N PRO A 76 13.78 10.10 -8.88
CA PRO A 76 12.95 8.93 -8.69
C PRO A 76 13.37 8.15 -7.44
N SER A 77 12.43 8.01 -6.50
CA SER A 77 12.59 7.14 -5.34
C SER A 77 11.69 5.90 -5.45
N PRO A 78 12.11 4.76 -4.88
CA PRO A 78 11.26 3.59 -4.81
C PRO A 78 9.97 3.92 -4.05
N ALA A 79 8.83 3.66 -4.69
CA ALA A 79 7.54 3.78 -4.03
C ALA A 79 7.47 2.73 -2.91
N LYS A 80 7.11 3.15 -1.71
CA LYS A 80 6.86 2.27 -0.56
C LYS A 80 5.43 2.45 -0.11
N MET A 81 4.77 1.34 0.25
CA MET A 81 3.40 1.36 0.76
C MET A 81 3.17 0.25 1.77
N LEU A 82 2.38 0.53 2.80
CA LEU A 82 1.94 -0.45 3.78
C LEU A 82 0.41 -0.51 3.78
N ILE A 83 -0.17 -1.66 3.47
CA ILE A 83 -1.62 -1.85 3.34
C ILE A 83 -2.10 -2.93 4.30
N THR A 84 -3.10 -2.66 5.14
CA THR A 84 -3.65 -3.66 6.05
C THR A 84 -4.24 -4.85 5.30
N LYS A 85 -4.01 -6.06 5.82
CA LYS A 85 -4.59 -7.29 5.26
C LYS A 85 -6.09 -7.42 5.55
N PHE A 86 -6.58 -6.74 6.56
CA PHE A 86 -7.98 -6.86 6.98
C PHE A 86 -8.93 -6.06 6.10
N ASP A 87 -8.65 -4.80 5.82
CA ASP A 87 -9.60 -3.89 5.17
C ASP A 87 -9.01 -3.07 4.03
N GLY A 88 -7.70 -3.17 3.77
CA GLY A 88 -7.05 -2.44 2.68
C GLY A 88 -6.72 -1.00 3.01
N THR A 89 -6.83 -0.62 4.28
CA THR A 89 -6.37 0.69 4.77
C THR A 89 -4.89 0.86 4.47
N ILE A 90 -4.55 1.97 3.80
CA ILE A 90 -3.17 2.38 3.57
C ILE A 90 -2.66 3.04 4.85
N LEU A 91 -1.69 2.41 5.51
CA LEU A 91 -1.10 2.90 6.77
C LEU A 91 -0.02 3.95 6.51
N SER A 92 0.76 3.78 5.45
CA SER A 92 1.77 4.74 4.99
C SER A 92 2.04 4.56 3.50
N TYR A 93 2.49 5.65 2.85
CA TYR A 93 2.89 5.65 1.45
C TYR A 93 3.93 6.76 1.16
N PHE A 94 4.90 6.46 0.29
CA PHE A 94 5.96 7.36 -0.22
C PHE A 94 7.06 7.87 0.74
N ASP A 95 7.39 7.14 1.81
CA ASP A 95 8.62 7.42 2.60
C ASP A 95 9.93 7.14 1.83
#